data_AF-A0A2V2RQE9-F1
#
_entry.id   AF-A0A2V2RQE9-F1
#
_cell.length_a   1.000
_cell.length_b   1.000
_cell.length_c   1.000
_cell.angle_alpha   90.00
_cell.angle_beta   90.00
_cell.angle_gamma   90.00
#
_symmetry.space_group_name_H-M   'P 1'
#
loop_
_entity.id
_entity.type
_entity.pdbx_description
1 polymer ?
#
loop_
_entity_poly.entity_id
_entity_poly.type
_entity_poly.pdbx_seq_one_letter_code
_entity_poly.pdbx_strand_id
1 'polypeptide(L)'
;MKLWMLAFGVVITTVVQAQDSSIHRFSVQQAIAYAEKNNAQVKNALLDVKIQEQTNRDFTSAAYPQINGNASFVYNTQVPVSLVPGDFFGQPGTFVPLKFGVKYSAT
;
A
#
# COMPACT_ATOMS: atom_id res chain seq x y z
N MET A 1 39.81 -48.15 -10.92
CA MET A 1 39.35 -46.92 -10.23
C MET A 1 37.84 -46.80 -10.02
N LYS A 2 36.99 -47.64 -10.65
CA LYS A 2 35.51 -47.59 -10.49
C LYS A 2 34.95 -48.39 -9.30
N LEU A 3 35.71 -49.34 -8.74
CA LEU A 3 35.25 -50.18 -7.62
C LEU A 3 35.25 -49.46 -6.25
N TRP A 4 36.19 -48.52 -6.05
CA TRP A 4 36.29 -47.75 -4.81
C TRP A 4 35.22 -46.65 -4.70
N MET A 5 34.76 -46.13 -5.84
CA MET A 5 33.66 -45.15 -5.89
C MET A 5 32.31 -45.75 -5.53
N LEU A 6 32.08 -47.03 -5.88
CA LEU A 6 30.86 -47.76 -5.53
C LEU A 6 30.80 -48.10 -4.03
N ALA A 7 31.94 -48.45 -3.42
CA ALA A 7 32.02 -48.70 -1.98
C ALA A 7 31.76 -47.43 -1.14
N PHE A 8 32.22 -46.26 -1.61
CA PHE A 8 31.98 -44.98 -0.93
C PHE A 8 30.51 -44.52 -1.03
N GLY A 9 29.82 -44.83 -2.14
CA GLY A 9 28.41 -44.50 -2.33
C GLY A 9 27.45 -45.34 -1.47
N VAL A 10 27.79 -46.59 -1.17
CA VAL A 10 26.95 -47.51 -0.37
C VAL A 10 27.01 -47.20 1.14
N VAL A 11 28.10 -46.58 1.61
CA VAL A 11 28.25 -46.20 3.03
C VAL A 11 27.37 -44.99 3.40
N ILE A 12 26.95 -44.18 2.42
CA ILE A 12 26.14 -42.97 2.66
C ILE A 12 24.63 -43.29 2.81
N THR A 13 24.17 -44.47 2.38
CA THR A 13 22.73 -44.81 2.40
C THR A 13 22.24 -45.44 3.71
N THR A 14 23.12 -45.74 4.67
CA THR A 14 22.74 -46.46 5.90
C THR A 14 22.39 -45.56 7.10
N VAL A 15 22.39 -44.23 6.92
CA VAL A 15 22.09 -43.27 8.02
C VAL A 15 20.83 -42.43 7.77
N VAL A 16 19.86 -42.97 7.03
CA VAL A 16 18.55 -42.34 6.86
C VAL A 16 17.62 -42.81 7.99
N GLN A 17 17.72 -42.17 9.15
CA GLN A 17 16.66 -42.18 10.17
C GLN A 17 15.56 -41.21 9.73
N ALA A 18 14.70 -41.63 8.80
CA ALA A 18 13.67 -40.75 8.21
C ALA A 18 12.32 -40.74 8.91
N GLN A 19 12.11 -41.50 9.98
CA GLN A 19 10.79 -41.58 10.62
C GLN A 19 10.97 -41.69 12.13
N ASP A 20 11.17 -40.54 12.78
CA ASP A 20 10.84 -40.41 14.19
C ASP A 20 9.31 -40.55 14.31
N SER A 21 8.85 -41.78 14.47
CA SER A 21 7.44 -42.13 14.69
C SER A 21 7.02 -41.73 16.10
N SER A 22 7.21 -40.45 16.43
CA SER A 22 6.46 -39.80 17.49
C SER A 22 4.99 -39.80 17.05
N ILE A 23 4.30 -40.91 17.34
CA ILE A 23 2.85 -40.98 17.27
C ILE A 23 2.38 -39.91 18.25
N HIS A 24 2.06 -38.73 17.72
CA HIS A 24 1.47 -37.65 18.46
C HIS A 24 0.07 -38.11 18.86
N ARG A 25 -0.02 -38.83 19.98
CA ARG A 25 -1.27 -39.22 20.62
C ARG A 25 -1.89 -37.97 21.24
N PHE A 26 -2.38 -37.08 20.40
CA PHE A 26 -3.22 -36.00 20.86
C PHE A 26 -4.54 -36.61 21.33
N SER A 27 -4.99 -36.27 22.54
CA SER A 27 -6.38 -36.52 22.91
C SER A 27 -7.29 -35.72 21.96
N VAL A 28 -8.55 -36.13 21.79
CA VAL A 28 -9.49 -35.43 20.90
C VAL A 28 -9.52 -33.93 21.20
N GLN A 29 -9.48 -33.54 22.48
CA GLN A 29 -9.38 -32.13 22.88
C GLN A 29 -8.08 -31.45 22.44
N GLN A 30 -6.94 -32.13 22.50
CA GLN A 30 -5.66 -31.55 22.05
C GLN A 30 -5.57 -31.46 20.54
N ALA A 31 -6.18 -32.40 19.80
CA ALA A 31 -6.27 -32.35 18.34
C ALA A 31 -7.16 -31.17 17.91
N ILE A 32 -8.28 -30.93 18.59
CA ILE A 32 -9.14 -29.76 18.36
C ILE A 32 -8.37 -28.48 18.67
N ALA A 33 -7.71 -28.37 19.83
CA ALA A 33 -6.95 -27.18 20.20
C ALA A 33 -5.77 -26.90 19.25
N TYR A 34 -5.10 -27.94 18.74
CA TYR A 34 -4.04 -27.80 17.75
C TYR A 34 -4.59 -27.39 16.38
N ALA A 35 -5.73 -27.97 15.98
CA ALA A 35 -6.44 -27.59 14.76
C ALA A 35 -6.92 -26.13 14.87
N GLU A 36 -7.56 -25.70 15.95
CA GLU A 36 -7.98 -24.31 16.13
C GLU A 36 -6.82 -23.31 16.10
N LYS A 37 -5.67 -23.65 16.70
CA LYS A 37 -4.48 -22.78 16.69
C LYS A 37 -3.75 -22.72 15.35
N ASN A 38 -3.78 -23.80 14.56
CA ASN A 38 -3.05 -23.89 13.29
C ASN A 38 -3.93 -23.79 12.04
N ASN A 39 -5.25 -23.83 12.19
CA ASN A 39 -6.18 -23.75 11.08
C ASN A 39 -6.14 -22.33 10.51
N ALA A 40 -5.76 -22.25 9.23
CA ALA A 40 -5.74 -21.02 8.46
C ALA A 40 -7.10 -20.32 8.47
N GLN A 41 -8.21 -21.07 8.55
CA GLN A 41 -9.56 -20.52 8.61
C GLN A 41 -9.79 -19.69 9.89
N VAL A 42 -9.28 -20.12 11.04
CA VAL A 42 -9.41 -19.35 12.30
C VAL A 42 -8.56 -18.09 12.24
N LYS A 43 -7.33 -18.19 11.70
CA LYS A 43 -6.46 -17.02 11.51
C LYS A 43 -7.05 -16.02 10.52
N ASN A 44 -7.64 -16.50 9.43
CA ASN A 44 -8.31 -15.67 8.44
C ASN A 44 -9.56 -15.01 9.04
N ALA A 45 -10.37 -15.73 9.80
CA ALA A 45 -11.52 -15.16 10.49
C ALA A 45 -11.12 -14.07 11.50
N LEU A 46 -10.03 -14.26 12.25
CA LEU A 46 -9.48 -13.22 13.14
C LEU A 46 -8.95 -12.01 12.38
N LEU A 47 -8.38 -12.22 11.19
CA LEU A 47 -7.95 -11.14 10.31
C LEU A 47 -9.15 -10.36 9.77
N ASP A 48 -10.20 -11.05 9.35
CA ASP A 48 -11.45 -10.44 8.87
C ASP A 48 -12.09 -9.56 9.94
N VAL A 49 -12.08 -10.01 11.21
CA VAL A 49 -12.54 -9.19 12.34
C VAL A 49 -11.72 -7.90 12.48
N LYS A 50 -10.38 -8.00 12.41
CA LYS A 50 -9.52 -6.80 12.48
C LYS A 50 -9.74 -5.87 11.30
N ILE A 51 -9.93 -6.41 10.09
CA ILE A 51 -10.25 -5.61 8.91
C ILE A 51 -11.55 -4.85 9.15
N GLN A 52 -12.59 -5.54 9.66
CA GLN A 52 -13.87 -4.93 9.95
C GLN A 52 -13.79 -3.82 11.00
N GLU A 53 -12.96 -4.01 12.04
CA GLU A 53 -12.68 -2.96 13.04
C GLU A 53 -12.02 -1.74 12.42
N GLN A 54 -11.04 -1.92 11.53
CA GLN A 54 -10.40 -0.81 10.81
C GLN A 54 -11.37 -0.12 9.86
N THR A 55 -12.19 -0.87 9.13
CA THR A 55 -13.25 -0.30 8.29
C THR A 55 -14.21 0.57 9.11
N ASN A 56 -14.61 0.12 10.31
CA ASN A 56 -15.45 0.94 11.19
C ASN A 56 -14.72 2.22 11.67
N ARG A 57 -13.41 2.11 11.96
CA ARG A 57 -12.57 3.28 12.27
C ARG A 57 -12.45 4.25 11.10
N ASP A 58 -12.39 3.76 9.86
CA ASP A 58 -12.35 4.59 8.65
C ASP A 58 -13.68 5.32 8.43
N PHE A 59 -14.81 4.63 8.60
CA PHE A 59 -16.12 5.28 8.56
C PHE A 59 -16.27 6.33 9.66
N THR A 60 -15.77 6.03 10.85
CA THR A 60 -15.77 6.96 11.97
C THR A 60 -14.86 8.15 11.70
N SER A 61 -13.65 7.94 11.16
CA SER A 61 -12.70 9.01 10.82
C SER A 61 -13.20 9.91 9.68
N ALA A 62 -13.94 9.35 8.73
CA ALA A 62 -14.61 10.11 7.67
C ALA A 62 -15.74 11.02 8.20
N ALA A 63 -16.36 10.67 9.33
CA ALA A 63 -17.37 11.50 9.98
C ALA A 63 -16.76 12.68 10.77
N TYR A 64 -15.47 12.60 11.12
CA TYR A 64 -14.76 13.71 11.76
C TYR A 64 -14.25 14.73 10.72
N PRO A 65 -14.13 16.02 11.11
CA PRO A 65 -13.51 17.01 10.25
C PRO A 65 -12.03 16.64 9.99
N GLN A 66 -11.66 16.55 8.72
CA GLN A 66 -10.29 16.29 8.30
C GLN A 66 -9.52 17.61 8.18
N ILE A 67 -8.35 17.68 8.81
CA ILE A 67 -7.42 18.80 8.64
C ILE A 67 -6.44 18.40 7.53
N ASN A 68 -6.52 19.10 6.40
CA ASN A 68 -5.63 18.89 5.26
C ASN A 68 -4.81 20.17 5.03
N GLY A 69 -3.50 20.00 4.82
CA GLY A 69 -2.60 21.08 4.42
C GLY A 69 -2.23 20.91 2.96
N ASN A 70 -2.39 21.96 2.17
CA ASN A 70 -1.89 22.01 0.80
C ASN A 70 -0.99 23.24 0.66
N ALA A 71 0.15 23.06 0.00
CA ALA A 71 1.04 24.16 -0.36
C ALA A 71 1.28 24.09 -1.86
N SER A 72 0.85 25.11 -2.59
CA SER A 72 1.06 25.22 -4.02
C SER A 72 1.82 26.50 -4.34
N PHE A 73 2.81 26.40 -5.22
CA PHE A 73 3.51 27.55 -5.78
C PHE A 73 3.41 27.50 -7.30
N VAL A 74 2.76 28.52 -7.88
CA VAL A 74 2.60 28.64 -9.32
C VAL A 74 3.45 29.80 -9.82
N TYR A 75 4.36 29.49 -10.74
CA TYR A 75 5.13 30.47 -11.49
C TYR A 75 4.60 30.59 -12.91
N ASN A 76 4.07 31.76 -13.26
CA ASN A 76 3.59 32.06 -14.59
C ASN A 76 4.72 32.73 -15.40
N THR A 77 5.43 31.96 -16.24
CA THR A 77 6.52 32.47 -17.10
C THR A 77 6.03 33.57 -18.06
N GLN A 78 4.78 33.49 -18.51
CA GLN A 78 4.10 34.53 -19.27
C GLN A 78 2.66 34.66 -18.74
N VAL A 79 2.31 35.84 -18.23
CA VAL A 79 0.93 36.14 -17.81
C VAL A 79 0.10 36.38 -19.07
N PRO A 80 -1.08 35.74 -19.22
CA PRO A 80 -1.91 35.90 -20.40
C PRO A 80 -2.26 37.38 -20.61
N VAL A 81 -1.94 37.87 -21.81
CA VAL A 81 -2.34 39.20 -22.28
C VAL A 81 -3.68 39.07 -22.98
N SER A 82 -4.66 39.85 -22.55
CA SER A 82 -5.91 40.02 -23.29
C SER A 82 -5.95 41.42 -23.86
N LEU A 83 -6.31 41.54 -25.14
CA LEU A 83 -6.49 42.82 -25.79
C LEU A 83 -7.88 43.35 -25.39
N VAL A 84 -7.92 44.44 -24.66
CA VAL A 84 -9.16 45.13 -24.31
C VAL A 84 -9.29 46.35 -25.24
N PRO A 85 -10.48 46.64 -25.80
CA PRO A 85 -10.71 47.86 -26.55
C PRO A 85 -10.32 49.08 -25.71
N GLY A 86 -9.50 49.98 -26.27
CA GLY A 86 -9.05 51.22 -25.60
C GLY A 86 -10.19 52.20 -25.28
N ASP A 87 -11.42 51.92 -25.74
CA ASP A 87 -12.63 52.66 -25.41
C ASP A 87 -12.88 52.76 -23.89
N PHE A 88 -12.42 51.76 -23.11
CA PHE A 88 -12.51 51.77 -21.64
C PHE A 88 -11.49 52.71 -20.97
N PHE A 89 -10.42 53.10 -21.67
CA PHE A 89 -9.31 53.91 -21.15
C PHE A 89 -9.17 55.26 -21.87
N GLY A 90 -10.18 55.66 -22.65
CA GLY A 90 -10.20 56.95 -23.35
C GLY A 90 -9.30 57.04 -24.58
N GLN A 91 -8.89 55.91 -25.17
CA GLN A 91 -8.13 55.85 -26.42
C GLN A 91 -8.93 55.07 -27.49
N PRO A 92 -9.81 55.74 -28.25
CA PRO A 92 -10.61 55.11 -29.27
C PRO A 92 -9.73 54.59 -30.42
N GLY A 93 -9.97 53.35 -30.85
CA GLY A 93 -9.28 52.75 -32.00
C GLY A 93 -7.92 52.12 -31.71
N THR A 94 -7.46 52.10 -30.45
CA THR A 94 -6.27 51.34 -30.03
C THR A 94 -6.65 50.14 -29.16
N PHE A 95 -5.93 49.02 -29.31
CA PHE A 95 -6.06 47.88 -28.42
C PHE A 95 -5.00 48.00 -27.33
N VAL A 96 -5.42 48.09 -26.07
CA VAL A 96 -4.51 48.16 -24.92
C VAL A 96 -4.24 46.73 -24.42
N PRO A 97 -2.99 46.26 -24.39
CA PRO A 97 -2.67 44.94 -23.85
C PRO A 97 -2.73 44.95 -22.33
N LEU A 98 -3.69 44.23 -21.74
CA LEU A 98 -3.79 44.08 -20.29
C LEU A 98 -3.39 42.66 -19.86
N LYS A 99 -2.51 42.57 -18.85
CA LYS A 99 -2.08 41.31 -18.25
C LYS A 99 -3.01 41.00 -17.08
N PHE A 100 -3.79 39.94 -17.19
CA PHE A 100 -4.68 39.50 -16.11
C PHE A 100 -4.03 38.36 -15.33
N GLY A 101 -3.57 38.65 -14.11
CA GLY A 101 -3.01 37.65 -13.19
C GLY A 101 -1.70 38.08 -12.53
N VAL A 102 -1.21 37.24 -11.62
CA VAL A 102 0.03 37.46 -10.85
C VAL A 102 1.13 36.49 -11.33
N LYS A 103 2.39 36.97 -11.38
CA LYS A 103 3.55 36.14 -11.82
C LYS A 103 3.86 35.00 -10.85
N TYR A 104 3.59 35.23 -9.57
CA TYR A 104 3.76 34.27 -8.49
C TYR A 104 2.45 34.18 -7.72
N SER A 105 1.93 32.97 -7.56
CA SER A 105 0.78 32.68 -6.71
C SER A 105 1.14 31.57 -5.74
N ALA A 106 0.82 31.76 -4.46
CA ALA A 106 1.00 30.76 -3.43
C ALA A 106 -0.33 30.54 -2.69
N THR A 107 -0.66 29.29 -2.35
CA THR A 107 -1.86 28.91 -1.59
C THR A 107 -1.53 27.78 -0.65
#